data_AF-A0A328YTV4-F1
#
_entry.id   AF-A0A328YTV4-F1
#
_cell.length_a   1.000
_cell.length_b   1.000
_cell.length_c   1.000
_cell.angle_alpha   90.00
_cell.angle_beta   90.00
_cell.angle_gamma   90.00
#
_symmetry.space_group_name_H-M   'P 1'
#
loop_
_entity.id
_entity.type
_entity.pdbx_description
1 polymer ?
#
loop_
_entity_poly.entity_id
_entity_poly.type
_entity_poly.pdbx_seq_one_letter_code
_entity_poly.pdbx_strand_id
1 'polypeptide(L)' 'MNKMSLFFKSASPLILLLISGAIGILAKFIEKKFTDIAMGLQLITFALFIYALIKFFNKIFK' A
#
# COMPACT_ATOMS: atom_id res chain seq x y z
N MET A 1 -11.04 0.61 -18.68
CA MET A 1 -10.36 -0.45 -17.89
C MET A 1 -8.94 0.01 -17.59
N ASN A 2 -8.71 0.57 -16.40
CA ASN A 2 -7.44 1.24 -16.11
C ASN A 2 -6.38 0.20 -15.72
N LYS A 3 -5.25 0.21 -16.45
CA LYS A 3 -4.10 -0.71 -16.30
C LYS A 3 -3.63 -0.87 -14.85
N MET A 4 -3.80 0.16 -14.01
CA MET A 4 -3.48 0.10 -12.58
C MET A 4 -4.30 -0.97 -11.85
N SER A 5 -5.61 -1.07 -12.08
CA SER A 5 -6.47 -2.04 -11.37
C SER A 5 -6.10 -3.49 -11.69
N LEU A 6 -5.70 -3.75 -12.94
CA LEU A 6 -5.15 -5.05 -13.36
C LEU A 6 -3.83 -5.35 -12.64
N PHE A 7 -2.94 -4.37 -12.53
CA PHE A 7 -1.69 -4.53 -11.78
C PHE A 7 -1.94 -4.90 -10.31
N PHE A 8 -2.87 -4.26 -9.62
CA PHE A 8 -3.21 -4.60 -8.22
C PHE A 8 -3.82 -6.01 -8.08
N LYS A 9 -4.57 -6.50 -9.09
CA LYS A 9 -5.10 -7.87 -9.11
C LYS A 9 -4.03 -8.92 -9.45
N SER A 10 -3.19 -8.66 -10.43
CA SER A 10 -2.16 -9.60 -10.92
C SER A 10 -0.89 -9.62 -10.07
N ALA A 11 -0.58 -8.54 -9.35
CA ALA A 11 0.63 -8.44 -8.54
C ALA A 11 0.61 -9.41 -7.35
N SER A 12 1.76 -10.04 -7.10
CA SER A 12 1.94 -10.92 -5.95
C SER A 12 1.73 -10.13 -4.65
N PRO A 13 1.05 -10.68 -3.64
CA PRO A 13 0.78 -9.96 -2.40
C PRO A 13 2.05 -9.49 -1.66
N LEU A 14 3.17 -10.19 -1.82
CA LEU A 14 4.50 -9.73 -1.37
C LEU A 14 4.93 -8.40 -2.00
N ILE A 15 4.69 -8.22 -3.30
CA ILE A 15 5.02 -6.98 -4.02
C ILE A 15 4.13 -5.84 -3.53
N LEU A 16 2.87 -6.12 -3.23
CA LEU A 16 1.93 -5.14 -2.66
C LEU A 16 2.33 -4.70 -1.24
N LEU A 17 2.80 -5.64 -0.41
CA LEU A 17 3.36 -5.32 0.90
C LEU A 17 4.62 -4.45 0.79
N LEU A 18 5.49 -4.75 -0.17
CA LEU A 18 6.72 -3.99 -0.42
C LEU A 18 6.41 -2.56 -0.91
N ILE A 19 5.45 -2.40 -1.82
CA ILE A 19 5.00 -1.10 -2.33
C ILE A 19 4.36 -0.27 -1.21
N SER A 20 3.46 -0.87 -0.41
CA SER A 20 2.83 -0.15 0.71
C SER A 20 3.86 0.26 1.77
N GLY A 21 4.83 -0.60 2.11
CA GLY A 21 5.95 -0.23 2.98
C GLY A 21 6.76 0.95 2.42
N ALA A 22 7.09 0.93 1.13
CA ALA A 22 7.82 2.02 0.48
C ALA A 22 7.04 3.35 0.49
N ILE A 23 5.73 3.31 0.23
CA ILE A 23 4.85 4.49 0.29
C ILE A 23 4.78 5.04 1.72
N GLY A 24 4.74 4.17 2.74
CA GLY A 24 4.74 4.58 4.14
C GLY A 24 6.02 5.30 4.57
N ILE A 25 7.18 4.83 4.08
CA ILE A 25 8.47 5.48 4.32
C ILE A 25 8.51 6.86 3.63
N LEU A 26 8.03 6.95 2.40
CA LEU A 26 7.89 8.22 1.67
C LEU A 26 6.95 9.19 2.40
N ALA A 27 5.84 8.70 2.95
CA ALA A 27 4.91 9.51 3.73
C ALA A 27 5.59 10.12 4.96
N LYS A 28 6.38 9.34 5.72
CA LYS A 28 7.16 9.85 6.85
C LYS A 28 8.23 10.86 6.44
N PHE A 29 8.81 10.71 5.25
CA PHE A 29 9.80 11.66 4.75
C PHE A 29 9.17 13.02 4.41
N ILE A 30 7.94 13.00 3.88
CA ILE A 30 7.15 14.19 3.52
C ILE A 30 6.51 14.85 4.76
N GLU A 31 6.23 14.07 5.80
CA GLU A 31 5.67 14.52 7.08
C GLU A 31 6.43 15.69 7.71
N LYS A 32 7.75 15.74 7.49
CA LYS A 32 8.63 16.80 7.98
C LYS A 32 8.33 18.19 7.36
N LYS A 33 7.72 18.23 6.17
CA LYS A 33 7.34 19.48 5.49
C LYS A 33 5.83 19.69 5.38
N PHE A 34 5.05 18.62 5.30
CA PHE A 34 3.60 18.67 5.09
C PHE A 34 2.89 17.62 5.94
N THR A 35 2.70 17.94 7.23
CA THR A 35 2.15 17.01 8.22
C THR A 35 0.71 16.60 7.90
N ASP A 36 -0.16 17.52 7.49
CA ASP A 36 -1.56 17.19 7.13
C ASP A 36 -1.64 16.24 5.93
N ILE A 37 -0.80 16.47 4.92
CA ILE A 37 -0.74 15.64 3.71
C ILE A 37 -0.17 14.26 4.05
N ALA A 38 0.83 14.21 4.93
CA ALA A 38 1.43 12.96 5.37
C ALA A 38 0.47 12.11 6.19
N MET A 39 -0.39 12.68 7.02
CA MET A 39 -1.44 11.93 7.71
C MET A 39 -2.42 11.30 6.72
N GLY A 40 -2.88 12.05 5.72
CA GLY A 40 -3.74 11.51 4.66
C GLY A 40 -3.05 10.38 3.88
N LEU A 41 -1.77 10.56 3.53
CA LEU A 41 -0.99 9.56 2.82
C LEU A 41 -0.70 8.32 3.67
N GLN A 42 -0.47 8.47 4.98
CA GLN A 42 -0.37 7.36 5.93
C GLN A 42 -1.68 6.56 6.00
N LEU A 43 -2.84 7.23 6.00
CA LEU A 43 -4.14 6.57 6.00
C LEU A 43 -4.34 5.73 4.74
N ILE A 44 -4.00 6.29 3.57
CA ILE A 44 -4.05 5.58 2.28
C ILE A 44 -3.08 4.40 2.27
N THR A 45 -1.87 4.60 2.79
CA THR A 45 -0.86 3.55 2.92
C THR A 45 -1.36 2.41 3.80
N PHE A 46 -2.00 2.73 4.92
CA PHE A 46 -2.55 1.75 5.83
C PHE A 46 -3.66 0.92 5.17
N ALA A 47 -4.59 1.56 4.45
CA ALA A 47 -5.62 0.86 3.70
C ALA A 47 -5.03 -0.09 2.64
N LEU A 48 -4.01 0.37 1.89
CA LEU A 48 -3.27 -0.45 0.93
C LEU A 48 -2.54 -1.62 1.59
N PHE A 49 -1.94 -1.39 2.76
CA PHE A 49 -1.23 -2.40 3.53
C PHE A 49 -2.19 -3.50 4.03
N ILE A 50 -3.35 -3.12 4.57
CA ILE A 50 -4.39 -4.07 4.98
C ILE A 50 -4.91 -4.87 3.78
N TYR A 51 -5.16 -4.23 2.64
CA TYR A 51 -5.54 -4.94 1.41
C TYR A 51 -4.47 -5.94 0.97
N ALA A 52 -3.20 -5.53 1.00
CA ALA A 52 -2.07 -6.39 0.68
C ALA A 52 -1.96 -7.59 1.64
N LEU A 53 -2.14 -7.36 2.95
CA LEU A 53 -2.20 -8.40 3.98
C LEU A 53 -3.34 -9.38 3.72
N ILE A 54 -4.57 -8.89 3.54
CA ILE A 54 -5.73 -9.75 3.25
C ILE A 54 -5.46 -10.60 2.01
N LYS A 55 -4.89 -10.01 0.95
CA LYS A 55 -4.51 -10.74 -0.26
C LYS A 55 -3.38 -11.74 -0.03
N PHE A 56 -2.42 -11.42 0.85
CA PHE A 56 -1.33 -12.31 1.25
C PHE A 56 -1.85 -13.54 1.99
N PHE A 57 -2.67 -13.31 3.03
CA PHE A 57 -3.31 -14.38 3.80
C PHE A 57 -4.23 -15.22 2.92
N ASN A 58 -5.04 -14.61 2.05
CA ASN A 58 -5.88 -15.36 1.11
C ASN A 58 -5.09 -16.20 0.10
N LYS A 59 -3.83 -15.85 -0.20
CA LYS A 59 -2.97 -16.66 -1.07
C LYS A 59 -2.29 -17.82 -0.31
N ILE A 60 -2.13 -17.67 1.01
CA ILE A 60 -1.45 -18.66 1.86
C ILE A 60 -2.44 -19.69 2.40
N PHE A 61 -3.64 -19.25 2.78
CA PHE A 61 -4.65 -20.06 3.45
C PHE A 61 -5.72 -20.65 2.51
N LYS A 62 -5.63 -20.40 1.20
CA LYS A 62 -6.53 -20.92 0.17
C LYS A 62 -5.73 -21.51 -0.98
#